data_AF-X0YW55-F1
#
_entry.id   AF-X0YW55-F1
#
_cell.length_a   1.000
_cell.length_b   1.000
_cell.length_c   1.000
_cell.angle_alpha   90.00
_cell.angle_beta   90.00
_cell.angle_gamma   90.00
#
_symmetry.space_group_name_H-M   'P 1'
#
loop_
_entity.id
_entity.type
_entity.pdbx_description
1 polymer ?
#
loop_
_entity_poly.entity_id
_entity_poly.type
_entity_poly.pdbx_seq_one_letter_code
_entity_poly.pdbx_strand_id
1 'polypeptide(L)'
;DGFYDFYTEYTGRGGAVFVGEDCSPTFTDCTFTNNQTEGGTCGICGLDMPIGLREQPGLSWEIDNFGGAVYCDSNSSVEFKNCTFNDNIADTNKPTLDPNDPDSYGNDDDFVGFGGAVAFKDKADVTFDNCTFNGNLGDIGGAMYWTHSDPLISDCNFTLNSASSGGGILFVGGSGEIVRSDFSENEATSQFAHGGGICSLGSNAEIIDCNISNNDSSGSGGGIYISSRDIDGSDLGRGGLLVENCLIV
;
A
#
# COMPACT_ATOMS: atom_id res chain seq x y z
N ASP A 1 -21.45 13.33 -5.80
CA ASP A 1 -21.15 12.22 -6.72
C ASP A 1 -21.08 12.76 -8.14
N GLY A 2 -19.88 12.92 -8.71
CA GLY A 2 -19.74 13.37 -10.11
C GLY A 2 -18.45 14.09 -10.52
N PHE A 3 -17.49 14.34 -9.62
CA PHE A 3 -16.21 15.00 -9.99
C PHE A 3 -14.95 14.25 -9.54
N TYR A 4 -15.05 13.08 -8.90
CA TYR A 4 -13.88 12.31 -8.42
C TYR A 4 -13.47 11.16 -9.34
N ASP A 5 -14.41 10.49 -10.02
CA ASP A 5 -14.12 9.21 -10.71
C ASP A 5 -13.07 9.32 -11.83
N PHE A 6 -12.95 10.45 -12.51
CA PHE A 6 -12.00 10.61 -13.62
C PHE A 6 -10.60 11.08 -13.20
N TYR A 7 -10.43 11.63 -11.99
CA TYR A 7 -9.12 12.17 -11.59
C TYR A 7 -8.17 11.09 -11.08
N THR A 8 -8.71 9.98 -10.57
CA THR A 8 -7.90 8.83 -10.13
C THR A 8 -7.10 8.20 -11.28
N GLU A 9 -7.45 8.45 -12.55
CA GLU A 9 -6.67 8.04 -13.73
C GLU A 9 -5.33 8.80 -13.87
N TYR A 10 -5.14 9.92 -13.15
CA TYR A 10 -3.96 10.79 -13.26
C TYR A 10 -2.96 10.64 -12.10
N THR A 11 -3.06 9.56 -11.32
CA THR A 11 -2.08 9.23 -10.28
C THR A 11 -1.09 8.15 -10.71
N GLY A 12 0.05 8.08 -10.03
CA GLY A 12 1.01 6.99 -10.21
C GLY A 12 0.43 5.64 -9.77
N ARG A 13 0.35 4.71 -10.71
CA ARG A 13 -0.03 3.30 -10.45
C ARG A 13 1.01 2.38 -11.09
N GLY A 14 1.66 1.56 -10.28
CA GLY A 14 2.60 0.54 -10.77
C GLY A 14 3.82 1.14 -11.46
N GLY A 15 4.78 1.66 -10.70
CA GLY A 15 5.93 2.40 -11.23
C GLY A 15 6.77 1.62 -12.26
N ALA A 16 6.75 0.30 -12.19
CA ALA A 16 7.29 -0.61 -13.21
C ALA A 16 6.19 -1.21 -14.10
N VAL A 17 5.13 -1.72 -13.48
CA VAL A 17 4.09 -2.51 -14.14
C VAL A 17 2.71 -2.11 -13.64
N PHE A 18 1.87 -1.71 -14.58
CA PHE A 18 0.43 -1.60 -14.39
C PHE A 18 -0.25 -2.82 -15.02
N VAL A 19 -0.99 -3.59 -14.22
CA VAL A 19 -1.86 -4.66 -14.69
C VAL A 19 -3.30 -4.16 -14.68
N GLY A 20 -3.89 -4.03 -15.87
CA GLY A 20 -5.26 -3.54 -16.03
C GLY A 20 -6.32 -4.54 -15.60
N GLU A 21 -7.56 -4.08 -15.57
CA GLU A 21 -8.73 -4.90 -15.27
C GLU A 21 -8.78 -6.14 -16.19
N ASP A 22 -9.22 -7.27 -15.62
CA ASP A 22 -9.36 -8.56 -16.29
C ASP A 22 -8.07 -9.09 -16.96
N CYS A 23 -6.90 -8.52 -16.64
CA CYS A 23 -5.63 -8.99 -17.16
C CYS A 23 -5.06 -10.09 -16.28
N SER A 24 -4.40 -11.08 -16.90
CA SER A 24 -3.84 -12.23 -16.20
C SER A 24 -2.39 -12.56 -16.54
N PRO A 25 -1.42 -11.65 -16.32
CA PRO A 25 -0.01 -11.91 -16.58
C PRO A 25 0.64 -12.82 -15.53
N THR A 26 1.70 -13.52 -15.94
CA THR A 26 2.60 -14.27 -15.07
C THR A 26 4.02 -13.70 -15.16
N PHE A 27 4.65 -13.47 -14.01
CA PHE A 27 6.03 -13.06 -13.87
C PHE A 27 6.82 -14.20 -13.24
N THR A 28 7.95 -14.56 -13.84
CA THR A 28 8.81 -15.64 -13.35
C THR A 28 10.25 -15.18 -13.39
N ASP A 29 10.98 -15.37 -12.29
CA ASP A 29 12.39 -15.00 -12.15
C ASP A 29 12.64 -13.50 -12.46
N CYS A 30 11.69 -12.64 -12.11
CA CYS A 30 11.74 -11.20 -12.37
C CYS A 30 12.25 -10.40 -11.16
N THR A 31 12.97 -9.30 -11.42
CA THR A 31 13.43 -8.37 -10.40
C THR A 31 12.86 -6.98 -10.63
N PHE A 32 12.19 -6.44 -9.62
CA PHE A 32 11.63 -5.10 -9.56
C PHE A 32 12.43 -4.31 -8.53
N THR A 33 13.30 -3.41 -8.96
CA THR A 33 14.18 -2.66 -8.04
C THR A 33 14.19 -1.17 -8.32
N ASN A 34 14.13 -0.35 -7.26
CA ASN A 34 14.16 1.11 -7.33
C ASN A 34 13.05 1.70 -8.22
N ASN A 35 11.87 1.08 -8.23
CA ASN A 35 10.71 1.64 -8.92
C ASN A 35 9.94 2.55 -7.99
N GLN A 36 9.34 3.60 -8.55
CA GLN A 36 8.61 4.58 -7.79
C GLN A 36 7.30 4.95 -8.50
N THR A 37 6.24 5.12 -7.72
CA THR A 37 5.05 5.85 -8.14
C THR A 37 5.02 7.21 -7.47
N GLU A 38 4.63 8.24 -8.21
CA GLU A 38 4.43 9.60 -7.70
C GLU A 38 2.92 9.90 -7.66
N GLY A 39 2.47 10.60 -6.62
CA GLY A 39 1.09 11.08 -6.53
C GLY A 39 0.77 12.13 -7.59
N GLY A 40 -0.53 12.30 -7.86
CA GLY A 40 -1.02 13.37 -8.74
C GLY A 40 -1.40 14.63 -7.95
N THR A 41 -1.28 15.80 -8.58
CA THR A 41 -1.93 17.04 -8.09
C THR A 41 -3.02 17.46 -9.07
N CYS A 42 -4.25 17.67 -8.57
CA CYS A 42 -5.27 18.43 -9.29
C CYS A 42 -5.63 19.67 -8.49
N GLY A 43 -6.35 20.63 -9.07
CA GLY A 43 -6.75 21.80 -8.32
C GLY A 43 -7.95 22.55 -8.89
N ILE A 44 -8.61 23.34 -8.04
CA ILE A 44 -9.72 24.22 -8.45
C ILE A 44 -9.13 25.41 -9.21
N CYS A 45 -9.61 25.66 -10.44
CA CYS A 45 -9.10 26.72 -11.32
C CYS A 45 -8.89 28.05 -10.58
N GLY A 46 -7.69 28.63 -10.68
CA GLY A 46 -7.42 29.98 -10.20
C GLY A 46 -8.26 31.04 -10.93
N LEU A 47 -8.36 32.24 -10.34
CA LEU A 47 -9.12 33.36 -10.92
C LEU A 47 -8.53 33.74 -12.30
N ASP A 48 -9.38 34.18 -13.23
CA ASP A 48 -8.93 34.67 -14.54
C ASP A 48 -8.07 35.93 -14.35
N MET A 49 -6.80 35.88 -14.75
CA MET A 49 -5.92 37.04 -14.72
C MET A 49 -6.17 37.98 -15.91
N PRO A 50 -5.87 39.30 -15.79
CA PRO A 50 -6.16 40.31 -16.81
C PRO A 50 -5.55 40.10 -18.21
N ILE A 51 -4.71 39.09 -18.39
CA ILE A 51 -4.01 38.74 -19.64
C ILE A 51 -4.39 37.37 -20.20
N GLY A 52 -5.52 36.78 -19.75
CA GLY A 52 -5.98 35.48 -20.22
C GLY A 52 -5.15 34.29 -19.72
N LEU A 53 -4.31 34.53 -18.71
CA LEU A 53 -3.68 33.48 -17.90
C LEU A 53 -4.60 33.14 -16.74
N ARG A 54 -4.57 31.90 -16.27
CA ARG A 54 -5.22 31.50 -15.01
C ARG A 54 -4.17 31.51 -13.91
N GLU A 55 -4.55 31.95 -12.71
CA GLU A 55 -3.71 31.71 -11.52
C GLU A 55 -3.48 30.20 -11.34
N GLN A 56 -2.39 29.84 -10.66
CA GLN A 56 -2.24 28.47 -10.16
C GLN A 56 -3.47 28.11 -9.31
N PRO A 57 -3.91 26.85 -9.29
CA PRO A 57 -5.04 26.46 -8.47
C PRO A 57 -4.80 26.88 -7.01
N GLY A 58 -5.72 27.62 -6.40
CA GLY A 58 -5.60 28.05 -5.00
C GLY A 58 -5.90 26.94 -3.98
N LEU A 59 -6.20 25.74 -4.46
CA LEU A 59 -6.42 24.52 -3.69
C LEU A 59 -5.88 23.35 -4.53
N SER A 60 -4.76 22.77 -4.09
CA SER A 60 -4.23 21.52 -4.61
C SER A 60 -4.90 20.35 -3.90
N TRP A 61 -5.62 19.53 -4.66
CA TRP A 61 -6.14 18.24 -4.23
C TRP A 61 -5.16 17.17 -4.71
N GLU A 62 -4.57 16.48 -3.75
CA GLU A 62 -3.51 15.51 -4.00
C GLU A 62 -4.11 14.11 -4.07
N ILE A 63 -3.64 13.31 -5.03
CA ILE A 63 -4.26 12.04 -5.45
C ILE A 63 -3.34 10.89 -5.04
N ASP A 64 -3.88 9.96 -4.27
CA ASP A 64 -3.22 8.73 -3.80
C ASP A 64 -2.53 7.95 -4.91
N ASN A 65 -1.37 7.37 -4.63
CA ASN A 65 -0.62 6.49 -5.53
C ASN A 65 -0.59 5.04 -5.02
N PHE A 66 -0.42 4.11 -5.95
CA PHE A 66 -0.56 2.68 -5.65
C PHE A 66 0.56 1.86 -6.29
N GLY A 67 1.23 1.04 -5.49
CA GLY A 67 2.17 0.04 -5.98
C GLY A 67 3.44 0.67 -6.55
N GLY A 68 4.43 0.95 -5.69
CA GLY A 68 5.68 1.58 -6.13
C GLY A 68 6.36 0.85 -7.30
N ALA A 69 6.26 -0.49 -7.35
CA ALA A 69 6.63 -1.29 -8.50
C ALA A 69 5.42 -1.75 -9.32
N VAL A 70 4.44 -2.39 -8.69
CA VAL A 70 3.36 -3.07 -9.40
C VAL A 70 2.01 -2.67 -8.84
N TYR A 71 1.09 -2.33 -9.73
CA TYR A 71 -0.32 -2.19 -9.41
C TYR A 71 -1.14 -3.21 -10.19
N CYS A 72 -2.03 -3.94 -9.51
CA CYS A 72 -2.98 -4.83 -10.14
C CYS A 72 -4.41 -4.32 -9.92
N ASP A 73 -5.10 -4.03 -11.03
CA ASP A 73 -6.46 -3.51 -10.98
C ASP A 73 -7.49 -4.61 -10.73
N SER A 74 -8.73 -4.18 -10.56
CA SER A 74 -9.91 -5.00 -10.27
C SER A 74 -10.00 -6.23 -11.17
N ASN A 75 -10.44 -7.37 -10.60
CA ASN A 75 -10.64 -8.64 -11.32
C ASN A 75 -9.40 -9.18 -12.10
N SER A 76 -8.21 -8.63 -11.91
CA SER A 76 -6.99 -9.17 -12.50
C SER A 76 -6.59 -10.50 -11.83
N SER A 77 -5.87 -11.36 -12.55
CA SER A 77 -5.40 -12.65 -12.04
C SER A 77 -3.90 -12.80 -12.29
N VAL A 78 -3.09 -12.42 -11.32
CA VAL A 78 -1.65 -12.20 -11.50
C VAL A 78 -0.84 -13.22 -10.72
N GLU A 79 0.21 -13.76 -11.33
CA GLU A 79 1.10 -14.72 -10.66
C GLU A 79 2.55 -14.26 -10.68
N PHE A 80 3.20 -14.26 -9.52
CA PHE A 80 4.63 -13.99 -9.34
C PHE A 80 5.32 -15.23 -8.80
N LYS A 81 6.37 -15.69 -9.50
CA LYS A 81 7.17 -16.85 -9.13
C LYS A 81 8.64 -16.48 -9.07
N ASN A 82 9.28 -16.75 -7.94
CA ASN A 82 10.71 -16.45 -7.75
C ASN A 82 11.07 -14.98 -8.02
N CYS A 83 10.12 -14.06 -7.76
CA CYS A 83 10.31 -12.64 -8.03
C CYS A 83 10.94 -11.92 -6.83
N THR A 84 11.70 -10.86 -7.13
CA THR A 84 12.33 -10.00 -6.11
C THR A 84 11.85 -8.56 -6.25
N PHE A 85 11.42 -7.94 -5.16
CA PHE A 85 10.98 -6.56 -5.05
C PHE A 85 11.87 -5.83 -4.04
N ASN A 86 12.83 -5.04 -4.54
CA ASN A 86 13.80 -4.34 -3.69
C ASN A 86 13.67 -2.83 -3.80
N ASP A 87 13.67 -2.14 -2.67
CA ASP A 87 13.84 -0.69 -2.61
C ASP A 87 12.82 0.07 -3.49
N ASN A 88 11.59 -0.44 -3.61
CA ASN A 88 10.52 0.22 -4.34
C ASN A 88 9.75 1.16 -3.42
N ILE A 89 9.26 2.26 -3.99
CA ILE A 89 8.70 3.37 -3.23
C ILE A 89 7.32 3.74 -3.79
N ALA A 90 6.28 3.62 -2.99
CA ALA A 90 5.06 4.39 -3.20
C ALA A 90 5.28 5.72 -2.46
N ASP A 91 5.49 6.79 -3.22
CA ASP A 91 5.89 8.12 -2.72
C ASP A 91 5.21 8.49 -1.39
N THR A 92 6.02 8.79 -0.37
CA THR A 92 5.61 9.19 0.98
C THR A 92 5.81 10.69 1.22
N ASN A 93 6.11 11.45 0.16
CA ASN A 93 6.33 12.89 0.27
C ASN A 93 5.02 13.59 0.60
N LYS A 94 4.86 13.95 1.87
CA LYS A 94 4.10 15.16 2.23
C LYS A 94 4.78 16.33 1.52
N PRO A 95 4.09 17.23 0.82
CA PRO A 95 4.72 18.37 0.20
C PRO A 95 5.43 19.11 1.32
N THR A 96 6.69 19.43 1.10
CA THR A 96 7.34 20.42 1.96
C THR A 96 6.49 21.67 1.84
N LEU A 97 5.81 22.05 2.94
CA LEU A 97 5.03 23.28 3.01
C LEU A 97 5.88 24.40 2.39
N ASP A 98 5.47 24.99 1.27
CA ASP A 98 6.19 26.17 0.78
C ASP A 98 5.89 27.30 1.77
N PRO A 99 6.89 27.78 2.53
CA PRO A 99 6.64 28.82 3.53
C PRO A 99 6.19 30.16 2.93
N ASN A 100 6.19 30.30 1.60
CA ASN A 100 5.72 31.47 0.87
C ASN A 100 4.39 31.26 0.14
N ASP A 101 3.84 30.05 0.15
CA ASP A 101 2.52 29.77 -0.39
C ASP A 101 1.48 29.85 0.75
N PRO A 102 0.65 30.91 0.79
CA PRO A 102 -0.37 31.06 1.84
C PRO A 102 -1.45 29.98 1.79
N ASP A 103 -1.56 29.23 0.68
CA ASP A 103 -2.50 28.12 0.49
C ASP A 103 -1.85 26.75 0.79
N SER A 104 -0.52 26.70 1.00
CA SER A 104 0.19 25.50 1.45
C SER A 104 -0.08 25.15 2.91
N TYR A 105 -0.70 26.04 3.69
CA TYR A 105 -1.11 25.77 5.06
C TYR A 105 -2.43 24.98 5.10
N GLY A 106 -2.34 23.65 5.01
CA GLY A 106 -3.36 22.76 5.60
C GLY A 106 -4.48 22.29 4.69
N ASN A 107 -4.15 21.87 3.47
CA ASN A 107 -4.86 20.73 2.91
C ASN A 107 -4.53 19.50 3.79
N ASP A 108 -5.45 19.14 4.68
CA ASP A 108 -5.42 17.96 5.58
C ASP A 108 -5.43 16.61 4.82
N ASP A 109 -5.36 16.63 3.48
CA ASP A 109 -5.26 15.42 2.66
C ASP A 109 -3.78 14.99 2.63
N ASP A 110 -3.34 14.36 3.72
CA ASP A 110 -2.08 13.63 3.78
C ASP A 110 -2.01 12.67 2.58
N PHE A 111 -1.01 12.83 1.71
CA PHE A 111 -0.69 11.85 0.66
C PHE A 111 -0.62 10.45 1.25
N VAL A 112 -1.21 9.47 0.55
CA VAL A 112 -1.09 8.08 0.96
C VAL A 112 -0.55 7.23 -0.18
N GLY A 113 0.74 6.90 -0.08
CA GLY A 113 1.36 5.85 -0.90
C GLY A 113 0.96 4.46 -0.42
N PHE A 114 0.14 3.76 -1.21
CA PHE A 114 -0.30 2.39 -0.88
C PHE A 114 0.62 1.35 -1.52
N GLY A 115 1.16 0.43 -0.72
CA GLY A 115 1.95 -0.70 -1.19
C GLY A 115 3.27 -0.25 -1.81
N GLY A 116 4.31 -0.10 -0.99
CA GLY A 116 5.61 0.40 -1.46
C GLY A 116 6.22 -0.41 -2.60
N ALA A 117 5.98 -1.72 -2.66
CA ALA A 117 6.22 -2.52 -3.86
C ALA A 117 4.94 -2.78 -4.64
N VAL A 118 3.93 -3.38 -4.02
CA VAL A 118 2.77 -3.92 -4.73
C VAL A 118 1.47 -3.49 -4.09
N ALA A 119 0.54 -3.02 -4.91
CA ALA A 119 -0.82 -2.72 -4.49
C ALA A 119 -1.85 -3.37 -5.40
N PHE A 120 -2.93 -3.91 -4.83
CA PHE A 120 -4.04 -4.48 -5.59
C PHE A 120 -5.36 -4.38 -4.84
N LYS A 121 -6.48 -4.43 -5.57
CA LYS A 121 -7.80 -4.21 -4.98
C LYS A 121 -8.91 -4.93 -5.72
N ASP A 122 -10.09 -4.96 -5.09
CA ASP A 122 -11.38 -5.25 -5.72
C ASP A 122 -11.36 -6.56 -6.52
N LYS A 123 -11.18 -7.68 -5.79
CA LYS A 123 -11.16 -9.05 -6.34
C LYS A 123 -10.00 -9.33 -7.31
N ALA A 124 -8.90 -8.61 -7.17
CA ALA A 124 -7.66 -9.04 -7.80
C ALA A 124 -7.18 -10.35 -7.14
N ASP A 125 -7.06 -11.41 -7.93
CA ASP A 125 -6.55 -12.71 -7.52
C ASP A 125 -5.05 -12.76 -7.79
N VAL A 126 -4.25 -12.46 -6.77
CA VAL A 126 -2.80 -12.34 -6.90
C VAL A 126 -2.09 -13.42 -6.10
N THR A 127 -1.24 -14.19 -6.79
CA THR A 127 -0.42 -15.23 -6.17
C THR A 127 1.05 -14.83 -6.15
N PHE A 128 1.70 -14.98 -5.01
CA PHE A 128 3.14 -14.86 -4.83
C PHE A 128 3.70 -16.19 -4.31
N ASP A 129 4.61 -16.78 -5.08
CA ASP A 129 5.27 -18.04 -4.75
C ASP A 129 6.79 -17.83 -4.76
N ASN A 130 7.42 -18.06 -3.60
CA ASN A 130 8.86 -17.93 -3.41
C ASN A 130 9.40 -16.52 -3.78
N CYS A 131 8.69 -15.47 -3.34
CA CYS A 131 9.06 -14.08 -3.62
C CYS A 131 9.79 -13.42 -2.44
N THR A 132 10.58 -12.39 -2.74
CA THR A 132 11.27 -11.58 -1.73
C THR A 132 10.88 -10.11 -1.88
N PHE A 133 10.55 -9.48 -0.76
CA PHE A 133 10.23 -8.06 -0.64
C PHE A 133 11.18 -7.43 0.39
N ASN A 134 12.15 -6.65 -0.08
CA ASN A 134 13.17 -6.06 0.76
C ASN A 134 13.26 -4.54 0.62
N GLY A 135 13.23 -3.81 1.74
CA GLY A 135 13.55 -2.38 1.74
C GLY A 135 12.51 -1.50 1.04
N ASN A 136 11.27 -1.99 0.87
CA ASN A 136 10.23 -1.21 0.20
C ASN A 136 9.57 -0.22 1.17
N LEU A 137 9.15 0.93 0.63
CA LEU A 137 8.64 2.06 1.38
C LEU A 137 7.28 2.51 0.84
N GLY A 138 6.28 2.61 1.71
CA GLY A 138 4.99 3.23 1.41
C GLY A 138 4.42 3.92 2.64
N ASP A 139 3.31 4.64 2.54
CA ASP A 139 2.62 5.15 3.73
C ASP A 139 1.76 4.05 4.37
N ILE A 140 1.12 3.23 3.54
CA ILE A 140 0.24 2.15 3.96
C ILE A 140 0.68 0.86 3.27
N GLY A 141 1.20 -0.09 4.06
CA GLY A 141 1.78 -1.33 3.53
C GLY A 141 3.15 -1.08 2.90
N GLY A 142 4.23 -1.28 3.65
CA GLY A 142 5.59 -0.95 3.18
C GLY A 142 6.03 -1.80 2.00
N ALA A 143 5.78 -3.11 2.04
CA ALA A 143 5.92 -3.96 0.86
C ALA A 143 4.63 -4.02 0.06
N MET A 144 3.53 -4.36 0.72
CA MET A 144 2.31 -4.76 0.04
C MET A 144 1.08 -4.18 0.70
N TYR A 145 0.14 -3.76 -0.14
CA TYR A 145 -1.18 -3.34 0.26
C TYR A 145 -2.26 -4.04 -0.57
N TRP A 146 -3.34 -4.48 0.09
CA TRP A 146 -4.54 -4.85 -0.66
C TRP A 146 -5.87 -4.62 0.06
N THR A 147 -6.92 -4.51 -0.75
CA THR A 147 -8.30 -4.45 -0.25
C THR A 147 -9.24 -5.40 -0.98
N HIS A 148 -10.19 -5.97 -0.23
CA HIS A 148 -11.29 -6.79 -0.76
C HIS A 148 -10.84 -7.84 -1.80
N SER A 149 -9.71 -8.47 -1.52
CA SER A 149 -9.03 -9.42 -2.39
C SER A 149 -8.54 -10.62 -1.58
N ASP A 150 -8.34 -11.75 -2.26
CA ASP A 150 -8.06 -13.04 -1.65
C ASP A 150 -6.72 -13.61 -2.17
N PRO A 151 -5.58 -12.94 -1.93
CA PRO A 151 -4.29 -13.37 -2.45
C PRO A 151 -3.79 -14.66 -1.79
N LEU A 152 -2.92 -15.38 -2.50
CA LEU A 152 -2.11 -16.46 -1.95
C LEU A 152 -0.64 -16.01 -1.88
N ILE A 153 -0.10 -15.90 -0.67
CA ILE A 153 1.30 -15.56 -0.42
C ILE A 153 1.98 -16.77 0.21
N SER A 154 2.78 -17.49 -0.56
CA SER A 154 3.46 -18.71 -0.10
C SER A 154 4.97 -18.63 -0.22
N ASP A 155 5.65 -19.09 0.84
CA ASP A 155 7.11 -19.25 0.84
C ASP A 155 7.84 -17.92 0.54
N CYS A 156 7.26 -16.80 0.97
CA CYS A 156 7.76 -15.45 0.70
C CYS A 156 8.53 -14.87 1.88
N ASN A 157 9.39 -13.88 1.60
CA ASN A 157 10.15 -13.16 2.63
C ASN A 157 9.93 -11.66 2.54
N PHE A 158 9.56 -11.03 3.65
CA PHE A 158 9.34 -9.60 3.81
C PHE A 158 10.33 -9.04 4.83
N THR A 159 11.36 -8.34 4.34
CA THR A 159 12.43 -7.80 5.17
C THR A 159 12.61 -6.30 5.04
N LEU A 160 12.87 -5.60 6.14
CA LEU A 160 13.28 -4.19 6.12
C LEU A 160 12.29 -3.27 5.40
N ASN A 161 11.02 -3.64 5.29
CA ASN A 161 10.00 -2.80 4.67
C ASN A 161 9.47 -1.81 5.72
N SER A 162 9.14 -0.60 5.28
CA SER A 162 8.74 0.47 6.18
C SER A 162 7.47 1.16 5.69
N ALA A 163 6.59 1.50 6.63
CA ALA A 163 5.44 2.32 6.35
C ALA A 163 4.95 3.15 7.53
N SER A 164 4.08 4.12 7.27
CA SER A 164 3.36 4.82 8.34
C SER A 164 2.41 3.88 9.09
N SER A 165 1.86 2.85 8.42
CA SER A 165 1.19 1.69 9.05
C SER A 165 1.30 0.44 8.18
N GLY A 166 1.41 -0.74 8.80
CA GLY A 166 1.66 -1.99 8.08
C GLY A 166 3.07 -2.04 7.49
N GLY A 167 4.10 -2.06 8.32
CA GLY A 167 5.50 -1.95 7.88
C GLY A 167 5.87 -2.98 6.81
N GLY A 168 5.49 -4.25 7.02
CA GLY A 168 5.57 -5.28 5.98
C GLY A 168 4.37 -5.21 5.06
N ILE A 169 3.21 -5.60 5.59
CA ILE A 169 1.96 -5.70 4.82
C ILE A 169 0.82 -5.02 5.57
N LEU A 170 -0.05 -4.34 4.83
CA LEU A 170 -1.37 -3.96 5.31
C LEU A 170 -2.48 -4.49 4.39
N PHE A 171 -3.54 -5.03 4.97
CA PHE A 171 -4.70 -5.43 4.18
C PHE A 171 -6.04 -5.19 4.86
N VAL A 172 -7.04 -4.92 4.01
CA VAL A 172 -8.40 -4.57 4.42
C VAL A 172 -9.41 -5.53 3.79
N GLY A 173 -10.19 -6.21 4.63
CA GLY A 173 -11.18 -7.19 4.19
C GLY A 173 -10.54 -8.42 3.52
N GLY A 174 -11.35 -9.15 2.77
CA GLY A 174 -10.93 -10.37 2.07
C GLY A 174 -10.65 -11.56 3.00
N SER A 175 -10.13 -12.62 2.40
CA SER A 175 -9.88 -13.95 2.94
C SER A 175 -8.61 -14.57 2.35
N GLY A 176 -7.61 -13.75 2.07
CA GLY A 176 -6.31 -14.19 1.57
C GLY A 176 -5.57 -15.13 2.54
N GLU A 177 -4.58 -15.83 2.01
CA GLU A 177 -3.81 -16.84 2.73
C GLU A 177 -2.31 -16.48 2.68
N ILE A 178 -1.66 -16.41 3.85
CA ILE A 178 -0.22 -16.17 4.01
C ILE A 178 0.38 -17.40 4.68
N VAL A 179 1.20 -18.15 3.95
CA VAL A 179 1.68 -19.46 4.40
C VAL A 179 3.19 -19.56 4.26
N ARG A 180 3.85 -20.19 5.25
CA ARG A 180 5.30 -20.49 5.23
C ARG A 180 6.17 -19.28 4.88
N SER A 181 5.75 -18.10 5.33
CA SER A 181 6.40 -16.84 4.97
C SER A 181 7.08 -16.19 6.16
N ASP A 182 8.18 -15.50 5.89
CA ASP A 182 8.99 -14.81 6.88
C ASP A 182 8.73 -13.29 6.82
N PHE A 183 8.53 -12.69 7.99
CA PHE A 183 8.41 -11.25 8.18
C PHE A 183 9.44 -10.83 9.21
N SER A 184 10.47 -10.08 8.81
CA SER A 184 11.47 -9.61 9.76
C SER A 184 11.96 -8.20 9.55
N GLU A 185 12.21 -7.50 10.66
CA GLU A 185 12.77 -6.15 10.64
C GLU A 185 11.92 -5.15 9.85
N ASN A 186 10.62 -5.39 9.74
CA ASN A 186 9.69 -4.42 9.15
C ASN A 186 9.22 -3.43 10.21
N GLU A 187 9.01 -2.18 9.80
CA GLU A 187 8.79 -1.06 10.73
C GLU A 187 7.57 -0.22 10.36
N ALA A 188 6.66 -0.05 11.33
CA ALA A 188 5.56 0.90 11.24
C ALA A 188 5.90 2.17 12.04
N THR A 189 6.20 3.27 11.35
CA THR A 189 6.99 4.41 11.87
C THR A 189 6.17 5.56 12.45
N SER A 190 4.91 5.74 12.05
CA SER A 190 4.05 6.82 12.56
C SER A 190 3.79 6.67 14.05
N GLN A 191 3.63 7.78 14.79
CA GLN A 191 3.44 7.82 16.25
C GLN A 191 2.27 6.96 16.77
N PHE A 192 1.26 6.73 15.92
CA PHE A 192 0.10 5.89 16.22
C PHE A 192 -0.01 4.71 15.26
N ALA A 193 1.11 4.30 14.66
CA ALA A 193 1.16 3.24 13.68
C ALA A 193 0.69 1.89 14.22
N HIS A 194 0.26 1.04 13.30
CA HIS A 194 -0.21 -0.30 13.62
C HIS A 194 0.44 -1.34 12.70
N GLY A 195 0.78 -2.51 13.25
CA GLY A 195 1.24 -3.67 12.48
C GLY A 195 2.63 -3.49 11.88
N GLY A 196 3.70 -3.68 12.67
CA GLY A 196 5.08 -3.58 12.14
C GLY A 196 5.35 -4.61 11.05
N GLY A 197 5.02 -5.87 11.31
CA GLY A 197 5.06 -6.94 10.30
C GLY A 197 3.80 -6.95 9.46
N ILE A 198 2.66 -7.23 10.10
CA ILE A 198 1.37 -7.42 9.43
C ILE A 198 0.28 -6.58 10.11
N CYS A 199 -0.48 -5.83 9.31
CA CYS A 199 -1.67 -5.13 9.76
C CYS A 199 -2.90 -5.68 9.01
N SER A 200 -3.85 -6.25 9.77
CA SER A 200 -5.07 -6.85 9.24
C SER A 200 -6.32 -6.13 9.75
N LEU A 201 -7.11 -5.57 8.83
CA LEU A 201 -8.30 -4.77 9.14
C LEU A 201 -9.54 -5.42 8.52
N GLY A 202 -10.50 -5.84 9.34
CA GLY A 202 -11.79 -6.38 8.88
C GLY A 202 -11.70 -7.66 8.04
N SER A 203 -10.61 -8.42 8.15
CA SER A 203 -10.31 -9.57 7.27
C SER A 203 -10.62 -10.92 7.92
N ASN A 204 -10.85 -11.94 7.08
CA ASN A 204 -10.93 -13.36 7.46
C ASN A 204 -9.73 -14.15 6.91
N ALA A 205 -8.60 -13.48 6.69
CA ALA A 205 -7.39 -14.11 6.19
C ALA A 205 -6.83 -15.18 7.14
N GLU A 206 -5.96 -16.03 6.59
CA GLU A 206 -5.25 -17.07 7.33
C GLU A 206 -3.74 -16.81 7.27
N ILE A 207 -3.06 -16.90 8.42
CA ILE A 207 -1.61 -16.78 8.55
C ILE A 207 -1.11 -18.08 9.18
N ILE A 208 -0.40 -18.89 8.40
CA ILE A 208 -0.10 -20.29 8.75
C ILE A 208 1.39 -20.59 8.56
N ASP A 209 2.00 -21.23 9.56
CA ASP A 209 3.41 -21.66 9.51
C ASP A 209 4.40 -20.50 9.22
N CYS A 210 4.07 -19.27 9.63
CA CYS A 210 4.88 -18.08 9.38
C CYS A 210 5.81 -17.74 10.54
N ASN A 211 6.92 -17.06 10.26
CA ASN A 211 7.79 -16.49 11.28
C ASN A 211 7.76 -14.96 11.19
N ILE A 212 7.37 -14.31 12.28
CA ILE A 212 7.14 -12.87 12.38
C ILE A 212 8.03 -12.36 13.50
N SER A 213 9.25 -11.95 13.15
CA SER A 213 10.32 -11.70 14.11
C SER A 213 10.94 -10.31 13.98
N ASN A 214 11.25 -9.65 15.10
CA ASN A 214 11.94 -8.34 15.11
C ASN A 214 11.21 -7.26 14.29
N ASN A 215 9.88 -7.31 14.22
CA ASN A 215 9.10 -6.26 13.58
C ASN A 215 8.69 -5.22 14.64
N ASP A 216 8.74 -3.94 14.28
CA ASP A 216 8.50 -2.84 15.21
C ASP A 216 7.33 -1.95 14.78
N SER A 217 6.62 -1.44 15.78
CA SER A 217 5.56 -0.46 15.57
C SER A 217 5.57 0.52 16.73
N SER A 218 5.61 1.81 16.41
CA SER A 218 5.63 2.84 17.46
C SER A 218 4.28 2.92 18.23
N GLY A 219 3.20 2.40 17.64
CA GLY A 219 1.88 2.31 18.26
C GLY A 219 1.56 0.91 18.78
N SER A 220 0.93 0.05 17.96
CA SER A 220 0.40 -1.24 18.42
C SER A 220 0.64 -2.36 17.43
N GLY A 221 0.97 -3.55 17.96
CA GLY A 221 1.16 -4.76 17.16
C GLY A 221 2.47 -4.73 16.36
N GLY A 222 3.63 -4.71 17.03
CA GLY A 222 4.94 -4.77 16.36
C GLY A 222 5.04 -5.96 15.40
N GLY A 223 4.64 -7.16 15.82
CA GLY A 223 4.49 -8.31 14.92
C GLY A 223 3.23 -8.23 14.06
N ILE A 224 2.06 -8.38 14.70
CA ILE A 224 0.75 -8.38 14.04
C ILE A 224 -0.20 -7.42 14.75
N TYR A 225 -0.93 -6.62 13.98
CA TYR A 225 -2.10 -5.86 14.43
C TYR A 225 -3.36 -6.39 13.75
N ILE A 226 -4.43 -6.55 14.54
CA ILE A 226 -5.72 -7.10 14.08
C ILE A 226 -6.84 -6.19 14.59
N SER A 227 -7.67 -5.70 13.69
CA SER A 227 -8.82 -4.84 14.02
C SER A 227 -10.03 -5.19 13.15
N SER A 228 -11.23 -4.97 13.69
CA SER A 228 -12.48 -5.00 12.90
C SER A 228 -12.86 -3.63 12.35
N ARG A 229 -12.01 -2.62 12.55
CA ARG A 229 -12.20 -1.26 12.09
C ARG A 229 -11.11 -0.89 11.11
N ASP A 230 -11.46 -0.02 10.18
CA ASP A 230 -10.50 0.62 9.30
C ASP A 230 -9.68 1.68 10.06
N ILE A 231 -8.66 2.22 9.40
CA ILE A 231 -7.77 3.27 9.90
C ILE A 231 -8.56 4.56 10.23
N ASP A 232 -9.62 4.86 9.46
CA ASP A 232 -10.51 5.99 9.70
C ASP A 232 -11.52 5.76 10.86
N GLY A 233 -11.51 4.56 11.45
CA GLY A 233 -12.39 4.16 12.54
C GLY A 233 -13.76 3.64 12.10
N SER A 234 -14.03 3.55 10.81
CA SER A 234 -15.24 2.91 10.27
C SER A 234 -15.28 1.42 10.62
N ASP A 235 -16.50 0.89 10.82
CA ASP A 235 -16.71 -0.52 11.16
C ASP A 235 -16.72 -1.35 9.87
N LEU A 236 -15.72 -2.22 9.72
CA LEU A 236 -15.59 -3.14 8.58
C LEU A 236 -16.34 -4.46 8.81
N GLY A 237 -17.01 -4.61 9.98
CA GLY A 237 -17.64 -5.85 10.38
C GLY A 237 -16.66 -6.82 11.04
N ARG A 238 -17.19 -7.88 11.63
CA ARG A 238 -16.38 -8.86 12.38
C ARG A 238 -15.52 -9.69 11.41
N GLY A 239 -14.23 -9.41 11.37
CA GLY A 239 -13.20 -10.27 10.79
C GLY A 239 -12.75 -11.35 11.78
N GLY A 240 -12.36 -12.52 11.27
CA GLY A 240 -11.84 -13.65 12.02
C GLY A 240 -10.52 -14.13 11.44
N LEU A 241 -9.45 -13.35 11.64
CA LEU A 241 -8.09 -13.76 11.26
C LEU A 241 -7.69 -15.05 11.98
N LEU A 242 -7.31 -16.06 11.22
CA LEU A 242 -6.69 -17.27 11.76
C LEU A 242 -5.17 -17.09 11.79
N VAL A 243 -4.55 -17.36 12.95
CA VAL A 243 -3.09 -17.44 13.08
C VAL A 243 -2.74 -18.81 13.64
N GLU A 244 -2.09 -19.65 12.85
CA GLU A 244 -1.80 -21.04 13.18
C GLU A 244 -0.32 -21.37 12.96
N ASN A 245 0.30 -22.06 13.93
CA ASN A 245 1.70 -22.50 13.86
C ASN A 245 2.74 -21.40 13.57
N CYS A 246 2.44 -20.14 13.91
CA CYS A 246 3.35 -19.03 13.69
C CYS A 246 4.27 -18.79 14.89
N LEU A 247 5.53 -18.42 14.61
CA LEU A 247 6.43 -17.81 15.59
C LEU A 247 6.25 -16.29 15.54
N ILE A 248 6.02 -15.64 16.70
CA ILE A 248 5.91 -14.18 16.80
C ILE A 248 6.83 -13.71 17.92
N VAL A 249 7.94 -13.02 17.59
CA VAL A 249 8.99 -12.63 18.55
C VAL A 249 9.60 -11.25 18.31
#